data_AF-A0A534P6Z0-F1
#
_entry.id   AF-A0A534P6Z0-F1
#
_cell.length_a   1.000
_cell.length_b   1.000
_cell.length_c   1.000
_cell.angle_alpha   90.00
_cell.angle_beta   90.00
_cell.angle_gamma   90.00
#
_symmetry.space_group_name_H-M   'P 1'
#
loop_
_entity.id
_entity.type
_entity.pdbx_description
1 polymer ?
#
loop_
_entity_poly.entity_id
_entity_poly.type
_entity_poly.pdbx_seq_one_letter_code
_entity_poly.pdbx_strand_id
1 'polypeptide(L)'
;MAPVYGRAMPLRPGRLLLGAAILAIVIAAAAFWDAKGMRLLRKLGADAARQETANAALREENARLSRRVKHMSGPGETQALEKAARERLGYVKDDEVLFKFE
;
A
#
# COMPACT_ATOMS: atom_id res chain seq x y z
N MET A 1 67.56 12.92 28.92
CA MET A 1 66.21 12.94 28.31
C MET A 1 65.68 11.52 28.35
N ALA A 2 64.74 11.20 29.26
CA ALA A 2 64.18 9.86 29.39
C ALA A 2 62.70 9.86 28.93
N PRO A 3 62.24 8.88 28.13
CA PRO A 3 60.87 8.87 27.64
C PRO A 3 59.90 8.44 28.75
N VAL A 4 58.84 9.24 28.92
CA VAL A 4 57.69 8.89 29.76
C VAL A 4 56.80 7.94 28.95
N TYR A 5 56.89 6.64 29.23
CA TYR A 5 55.91 5.69 28.71
C TYR A 5 54.58 5.89 29.45
N GLY A 6 53.60 6.46 28.75
CA GLY A 6 52.22 6.53 29.20
C GLY A 6 51.69 5.13 29.46
N ARG A 7 51.42 4.83 30.74
CA ARG A 7 50.85 3.56 31.17
C ARG A 7 49.41 3.48 30.70
N ALA A 8 49.17 2.78 29.60
CA ALA A 8 47.82 2.36 29.23
C ALA A 8 47.30 1.42 30.34
N MET A 9 46.37 1.89 31.16
CA MET A 9 45.69 1.03 32.13
C MET A 9 44.85 0.01 31.34
N PRO A 10 45.02 -1.30 31.56
CA PRO A 10 44.12 -2.29 30.98
C PRO A 10 42.74 -2.09 31.60
N LEU A 11 41.81 -1.54 30.82
CA LEU A 11 40.41 -1.43 31.20
C LEU A 11 39.88 -2.86 31.41
N ARG A 12 39.46 -3.17 32.64
CA ARG A 12 38.90 -4.48 32.98
C ARG A 12 37.72 -4.77 32.05
N PRO A 13 37.64 -5.96 31.42
CA PRO A 13 36.64 -6.26 30.39
C PRO A 13 35.20 -6.07 30.89
N GLY A 14 34.94 -6.33 32.19
CA GLY A 14 33.63 -6.07 32.80
C GLY A 14 33.21 -4.60 32.82
N ARG A 15 34.15 -3.64 32.91
CA ARG A 15 33.84 -2.19 32.87
C ARG A 15 33.50 -1.73 31.46
N LEU A 16 34.12 -2.31 30.44
CA LEU A 16 33.81 -2.04 29.03
C LEU A 16 32.44 -2.59 28.65
N LEU A 17 32.13 -3.82 29.07
CA LEU A 17 30.82 -4.43 28.86
C LEU A 17 29.70 -3.65 29.54
N LEU A 18 29.93 -3.20 30.79
CA LEU A 18 28.95 -2.37 31.50
C LEU A 18 28.74 -1.03 30.80
N GLY A 19 29.83 -0.38 30.35
CA GLY A 19 29.74 0.87 29.58
C GLY A 19 28.99 0.71 28.27
N ALA A 20 29.25 -0.37 27.53
CA ALA A 20 28.54 -0.69 26.29
C ALA A 20 27.05 -0.98 26.52
N ALA A 21 26.71 -1.70 27.60
CA ALA A 21 25.33 -1.99 27.96
C ALA A 21 24.55 -0.71 28.30
N ILE A 22 25.15 0.18 29.10
CA ILE A 22 24.53 1.47 29.45
C ILE A 22 24.34 2.33 28.19
N LEU A 23 25.34 2.39 27.30
CA LEU A 23 25.25 3.14 26.05
C LEU A 23 24.14 2.60 25.14
N ALA A 24 24.01 1.27 25.02
CA ALA A 24 22.94 0.64 24.25
C ALA A 24 21.55 0.99 24.80
N ILE A 25 21.38 1.00 26.13
CA ILE A 25 20.13 1.38 26.78
C ILE A 25 19.80 2.87 26.50
N VAL A 26 20.79 3.76 26.59
CA VAL A 26 20.61 5.19 26.31
C VAL A 26 20.20 5.42 24.85
N ILE A 27 20.83 4.72 23.90
CA ILE A 27 20.49 4.81 22.48
C ILE A 27 19.07 4.29 22.23
N ALA A 28 18.70 3.14 22.82
CA ALA A 28 17.36 2.59 22.71
C ALA A 28 16.31 3.54 23.31
N ALA A 29 16.57 4.10 24.49
CA ALA A 29 15.70 5.08 25.13
C ALA A 29 15.56 6.35 24.28
N ALA A 30 16.65 6.85 23.69
CA ALA A 30 16.63 8.02 22.81
C ALA A 30 15.86 7.77 21.51
N ALA A 31 15.95 6.56 20.93
CA ALA A 31 15.19 6.18 19.74
C ALA A 31 13.68 6.11 20.02
N PHE A 32 13.29 5.63 21.20
CA PHE A 32 11.90 5.67 21.66
C PHE A 32 11.44 7.09 22.03
N TRP A 33 12.36 7.92 22.54
CA TRP A 33 12.09 9.30 22.92
C TRP A 33 12.09 10.27 21.73
N ASP A 34 12.52 9.84 20.54
CA ASP A 34 12.40 10.67 19.34
C ASP A 34 10.92 10.88 19.03
N ALA A 35 10.39 11.98 19.57
CA ALA A 35 9.01 12.40 19.46
C ALA A 35 8.58 12.53 17.99
N LYS A 36 9.52 12.62 17.04
CA LYS A 36 9.21 12.57 15.61
C LYS A 36 8.76 11.18 15.16
N GLY A 37 9.41 10.10 15.59
CA GLY A 37 9.04 8.73 15.20
C GLY A 37 7.65 8.34 15.67
N MET A 38 7.34 8.61 16.94
CA MET A 38 6.02 8.29 17.49
C MET A 38 4.90 9.19 16.94
N ARG A 39 5.19 10.48 16.68
CA ARG A 39 4.24 11.39 16.00
C ARG A 39 3.99 11.00 14.55
N LEU A 40 5.04 10.57 13.84
CA LEU A 40 4.94 10.10 12.47
C LEU A 40 4.07 8.84 12.39
N LEU A 41 4.35 7.84 13.22
CA LEU A 41 3.52 6.63 13.31
C LEU A 41 2.06 6.93 13.62
N ARG A 42 1.77 7.87 14.52
CA ARG A 42 0.39 8.32 14.81
C ARG A 42 -0.25 9.03 13.61
N LYS A 43 0.49 9.85 12.88
CA LYS A 43 0.00 10.49 11.65
C LYS A 43 -0.29 9.46 10.56
N LEU A 44 0.63 8.53 10.30
CA LEU A 44 0.42 7.44 9.33
C LEU A 44 -0.79 6.58 9.71
N GLY A 45 -0.97 6.25 10.99
CA GLY A 45 -2.16 5.52 11.44
C GLY A 45 -3.46 6.30 11.21
N ALA A 46 -3.47 7.61 11.46
CA ALA A 46 -4.62 8.46 11.17
C ALA A 46 -4.90 8.61 9.67
N ASP A 47 -3.85 8.68 8.85
CA ASP A 47 -3.97 8.77 7.39
C ASP A 47 -4.44 7.45 6.78
N ALA A 48 -3.95 6.32 7.27
CA ALA A 48 -4.42 4.98 6.90
C ALA A 48 -5.91 4.79 7.24
N ALA A 49 -6.32 5.17 8.46
CA ALA A 49 -7.73 5.09 8.87
C ALA A 49 -8.63 5.97 7.99
N ARG A 50 -8.19 7.19 7.63
CA ARG A 50 -8.91 8.05 6.68
C ARG A 50 -9.02 7.41 5.30
N GLN A 51 -7.95 6.82 4.79
CA GLN A 51 -7.98 6.14 3.49
C GLN A 51 -8.87 4.89 3.50
N GLU A 52 -8.89 4.13 4.60
CA GLU A 52 -9.79 2.99 4.75
C GLU A 52 -11.27 3.40 4.72
N THR A 53 -11.62 4.49 5.42
CA THR A 53 -13.00 5.01 5.37
C THR A 53 -13.41 5.47 3.97
N ALA A 54 -12.51 6.16 3.24
CA ALA A 54 -12.76 6.57 1.86
C ALA A 54 -12.89 5.36 0.91
N ASN A 55 -12.02 4.35 1.08
CA ASN A 55 -12.08 3.12 0.29
C ASN A 55 -13.35 2.32 0.57
N ALA A 56 -13.85 2.30 1.81
CA ALA A 56 -15.11 1.65 2.14
C ALA A 56 -16.29 2.29 1.39
N ALA A 57 -16.36 3.63 1.39
CA ALA A 57 -17.39 4.37 0.65
C ALA A 57 -17.30 4.12 -0.87
N LEU A 58 -16.10 4.11 -1.43
CA LEU A 58 -15.89 3.84 -2.87
C LEU A 58 -16.24 2.40 -3.25
N ARG A 59 -16.00 1.42 -2.36
CA ARG A 59 -16.41 0.02 -2.59
C ARG A 59 -17.92 -0.13 -2.60
N GLU A 60 -18.62 0.55 -1.69
CA GLU A 60 -20.08 0.55 -1.65
C GLU A 60 -20.67 1.19 -2.90
N GLU A 61 -20.11 2.32 -3.34
CA GLU A 61 -20.53 2.99 -4.57
C GLU A 61 -20.27 2.14 -5.81
N ASN A 62 -19.10 1.50 -5.91
CA ASN A 62 -18.81 0.55 -6.98
C ASN A 62 -19.81 -0.61 -6.98
N ALA A 63 -20.08 -1.21 -5.83
CA ALA A 63 -21.05 -2.30 -5.74
C ALA A 63 -22.45 -1.84 -6.19
N ARG A 64 -22.87 -0.63 -5.82
CA ARG A 64 -24.13 -0.02 -6.28
C ARG A 64 -24.11 0.22 -7.79
N LEU A 65 -23.05 0.79 -8.34
CA LEU A 65 -22.90 1.04 -9.76
C LEU A 65 -22.89 -0.25 -10.57
N SER A 66 -22.13 -1.26 -10.16
CA SER A 66 -22.09 -2.57 -10.81
C SER A 66 -23.45 -3.26 -10.77
N ARG A 67 -24.21 -3.16 -9.67
CA ARG A 67 -25.59 -3.67 -9.62
C ARG A 67 -26.51 -2.92 -10.58
N ARG A 68 -26.40 -1.59 -10.67
CA ARG A 68 -27.17 -0.79 -11.64
C ARG A 68 -26.84 -1.17 -13.07
N VAL A 69 -25.56 -1.29 -13.41
CA VAL A 69 -25.13 -1.73 -14.75
C VAL A 69 -25.69 -3.13 -15.04
N LYS A 70 -25.55 -4.10 -14.13
CA LYS A 70 -26.12 -5.44 -14.33
C LYS A 70 -27.65 -5.45 -14.46
N HIS A 71 -28.35 -4.53 -13.80
CA HIS A 71 -29.80 -4.42 -13.90
C HIS A 71 -30.25 -3.73 -15.21
N MET A 72 -29.49 -2.74 -15.66
CA MET A 72 -29.67 -2.00 -16.93
C MET A 72 -28.97 -2.66 -18.12
N SER A 73 -28.38 -3.85 -17.93
CA SER A 73 -27.68 -4.60 -18.98
C SER A 73 -28.10 -6.04 -18.79
N GLY A 74 -29.31 -6.34 -19.26
CA GLY A 74 -29.81 -7.71 -19.29
C GLY A 74 -28.88 -8.64 -20.11
N PRO A 75 -28.94 -9.97 -19.92
CA PRO A 75 -28.08 -10.92 -20.63
C PRO A 75 -28.12 -10.83 -22.17
N GLY A 76 -29.20 -10.29 -22.74
CA GLY A 76 -29.35 -10.03 -24.18
C GLY A 76 -29.07 -8.59 -24.61
N GLU A 77 -28.88 -7.67 -23.67
CA GLU A 77 -28.76 -6.24 -23.94
C GLU A 77 -27.37 -5.87 -24.45
N THR A 78 -26.31 -6.52 -23.96
CA THR A 78 -24.95 -6.30 -24.47
C THR A 78 -24.82 -6.71 -25.93
N GLN A 79 -25.43 -7.83 -26.34
CA GLN A 79 -25.45 -8.27 -27.75
C GLN A 79 -26.30 -7.34 -28.63
N ALA A 80 -27.44 -6.86 -28.11
CA ALA A 80 -28.28 -5.90 -28.82
C ALA A 80 -27.61 -4.53 -28.96
N LEU A 81 -26.91 -4.07 -27.92
CA LEU A 81 -26.14 -2.82 -27.92
C LEU A 81 -24.96 -2.90 -28.88
N GLU A 82 -24.27 -4.05 -28.92
CA GLU A 82 -23.18 -4.31 -29.85
C GLU A 82 -23.66 -4.37 -31.30
N LYS A 83 -24.80 -5.05 -31.57
CA LYS A 83 -25.43 -5.05 -32.89
C LYS A 83 -25.80 -3.64 -33.33
N ALA A 84 -26.45 -2.86 -32.48
CA ALA A 84 -26.82 -1.47 -32.76
C ALA A 84 -25.61 -0.54 -32.95
N ALA A 85 -24.51 -0.80 -32.22
CA ALA A 85 -23.25 -0.07 -32.41
C ALA A 85 -22.59 -0.41 -33.74
N ARG A 86 -22.56 -1.68 -34.14
CA ARG A 86 -22.01 -2.10 -35.44
C ARG A 86 -22.82 -1.56 -36.61
N GLU A 87 -24.15 -1.55 -36.52
CA GLU A 87 -25.03 -0.95 -37.53
C GLU A 87 -24.76 0.56 -37.68
N ARG A 88 -24.64 1.31 -36.56
CA ARG A 88 -24.37 2.75 -36.58
C ARG A 88 -22.96 3.14 -37.03
N LEU A 89 -21.98 2.27 -36.78
CA LEU A 89 -20.59 2.47 -37.16
C LEU A 89 -20.28 1.91 -38.56
N GLY A 90 -21.28 1.33 -39.26
CA GLY A 90 -21.14 0.80 -40.62
C GLY A 90 -20.37 -0.52 -40.71
N TYR A 91 -20.31 -1.29 -39.62
CA TYR A 91 -19.59 -2.56 -39.52
C TYR A 91 -20.40 -3.81 -39.92
N VAL A 92 -21.61 -3.67 -40.50
CA VAL A 92 -22.41 -4.81 -41.00
C VAL A 92 -22.76 -4.58 -42.47
N LYS A 93 -22.32 -5.50 -43.35
CA LYS A 93 -22.96 -5.78 -44.63
C LYS A 93 -24.09 -6.77 -44.35
N ASP A 94 -25.25 -6.56 -44.95
CA ASP A 94 -26.50 -7.29 -44.67
C ASP A 94 -26.46 -8.82 -44.94
N ASP A 95 -25.35 -9.38 -45.41
CA ASP A 95 -25.29 -10.69 -46.05
C ASP A 95 -24.39 -11.73 -45.33
N GLU A 96 -23.84 -11.44 -44.15
CA GLU A 96 -22.83 -12.32 -43.54
C GLU A 96 -23.45 -13.49 -42.75
N VAL A 97 -23.44 -14.68 -43.36
CA VAL A 97 -23.82 -15.95 -42.72
C VAL A 97 -22.64 -16.49 -41.92
N LEU A 98 -22.73 -16.41 -40.59
CA LEU A 98 -21.71 -16.94 -39.69
C LEU A 98 -21.79 -18.47 -39.65
N PHE A 99 -20.96 -19.16 -40.42
CA PHE A 99 -20.80 -20.61 -40.31
C PHE A 99 -20.00 -20.95 -39.05
N LYS A 100 -20.67 -21.56 -38.07
CA LYS A 100 -20.00 -22.34 -37.02
C LYS A 100 -19.76 -23.74 -37.56
N PHE A 101 -18.50 -24.08 -37.78
CA PHE A 101 -18.10 -25.48 -37.95
C PHE A 101 -18.01 -26.11 -36.56
N GLU A 102 -18.57 -27.32 -36.44
CA GLU A 102 -18.57 -28.14 -35.21
C GLU A 102 -17.19 -28.34 -34.60
#